data_AF-A0A8H3HSB7-F1
#
_entry.id   AF-A0A8H3HSB7-F1
#
_cell.length_a   1.000
_cell.length_b   1.000
_cell.length_c   1.000
_cell.angle_alpha   90.00
_cell.angle_beta   90.00
_cell.angle_gamma   90.00
#
_symmetry.space_group_name_H-M   'P 1'
#
loop_
_entity.id
_entity.type
_entity.pdbx_description
1 polymer ?
#
loop_
_entity_poly.entity_id
_entity_poly.type
_entity_poly.pdbx_seq_one_letter_code
_entity_poly.pdbx_strand_id
1 'polypeptide(L)'
;SVKDFEVYKYGGDGGVVQYWYVGWWPSQNSVVVGRQGTDPDRIEAILTDAAFLPVLLPRDQFPGRPLLATAHVGFLASHTRSAADILSAVKDVLAQRKATKIVTVGQSLGGALATLDGLYLQLQLGGAAKVTIRTLGAPRVGNDIFADFVNAKVSDVVRITNKRDIVPVLPPLLLGFKHTTGEKHLNTNDVWNSCAGQDNLSPSCSAGEVLIEGIKLSDHLGPYPGGVTIGQTGC
;
A
#
# COMPACT_ATOMS: atom_id res chain seq x y z
N SER A 1 14.11 -13.29 -6.82
CA SER A 1 13.35 -13.59 -8.05
C SER A 1 12.21 -14.55 -7.73
N VAL A 2 10.97 -14.17 -8.06
CA VAL A 2 9.80 -15.06 -8.00
C VAL A 2 9.79 -15.85 -9.31
N LYS A 3 10.15 -17.15 -9.23
CA LYS A 3 10.62 -17.92 -10.40
C LYS A 3 9.59 -18.09 -11.53
N ASP A 4 8.30 -18.00 -11.24
CA ASP A 4 7.21 -18.23 -12.19
C ASP A 4 6.37 -16.98 -12.48
N PHE A 5 6.76 -15.81 -11.98
CA PHE A 5 6.01 -14.58 -12.22
C PHE A 5 6.19 -14.07 -13.65
N GLU A 6 5.08 -13.80 -14.34
CA GLU A 6 5.03 -13.32 -15.72
C GLU A 6 4.47 -11.90 -15.75
N VAL A 7 5.27 -10.91 -16.18
CA VAL A 7 4.76 -9.54 -16.37
C VAL A 7 3.85 -9.50 -17.61
N TYR A 8 2.65 -8.92 -17.48
CA TYR A 8 1.67 -8.80 -18.57
C TYR A 8 1.62 -7.39 -19.16
N LYS A 9 1.46 -6.36 -18.32
CA LYS A 9 1.47 -4.95 -18.73
C LYS A 9 2.19 -4.12 -17.68
N TYR A 10 2.90 -3.08 -18.09
CA TYR A 10 3.54 -2.13 -17.20
C TYR A 10 3.43 -0.73 -17.78
N GLY A 11 3.65 0.28 -16.95
CA GLY A 11 3.61 1.68 -17.37
C GLY A 11 4.13 2.61 -16.28
N GLY A 12 3.99 3.91 -16.53
CA GLY A 12 4.55 4.98 -15.69
C GLY A 12 5.88 5.51 -16.23
N ASP A 13 6.33 6.61 -15.62
CA ASP A 13 7.56 7.33 -15.95
C ASP A 13 8.46 7.54 -14.71
N GLY A 14 8.01 7.08 -13.53
CA GLY A 14 8.71 7.27 -12.25
C GLY A 14 8.67 8.71 -11.70
N GLY A 15 8.04 9.64 -12.43
CA GLY A 15 7.85 11.02 -12.05
C GLY A 15 6.38 11.31 -11.79
N VAL A 16 5.67 11.79 -12.82
CA VAL A 16 4.25 12.14 -12.73
C VAL A 16 3.41 10.89 -12.48
N VAL A 17 3.73 9.78 -13.14
CA VAL A 17 3.07 8.48 -12.96
C VAL A 17 4.10 7.50 -12.43
N GLN A 18 3.95 7.11 -11.16
CA GLN A 18 4.79 6.08 -10.56
C GLN A 18 4.75 4.81 -11.40
N TYR A 19 5.90 4.13 -11.55
CA TYR A 19 5.93 2.88 -12.29
C TYR A 19 4.96 1.87 -11.67
N TRP A 20 4.31 1.11 -12.53
CA TRP A 20 3.38 0.05 -12.13
C TRP A 20 3.49 -1.12 -13.08
N TYR A 21 3.14 -2.31 -12.59
CA TYR A 21 2.99 -3.49 -13.42
C TYR A 21 1.76 -4.29 -13.00
N VAL A 22 1.20 -5.02 -13.96
CA VAL A 22 0.23 -6.09 -13.77
C VAL A 22 0.87 -7.35 -14.35
N GLY A 23 0.86 -8.45 -13.59
CA GLY A 23 1.39 -9.73 -14.04
C GLY A 23 0.63 -10.92 -13.49
N TRP A 24 0.97 -12.09 -14.00
CA TRP A 24 0.39 -13.38 -13.64
C TRP A 24 1.35 -14.15 -12.75
N TRP A 25 0.86 -14.66 -11.62
CA TRP A 25 1.59 -15.55 -10.73
C TRP A 25 0.92 -16.94 -10.70
N PRO A 26 1.39 -17.89 -11.54
CA PRO A 26 0.76 -19.20 -11.72
C PRO A 26 0.66 -20.01 -10.43
N SER A 27 1.75 -20.16 -9.68
CA SER A 27 1.79 -20.98 -8.47
C SER A 27 0.87 -20.48 -7.36
N GLN A 28 0.45 -19.21 -7.40
CA GLN A 28 -0.51 -18.63 -6.45
C GLN A 28 -1.91 -18.44 -7.04
N ASN A 29 -2.12 -18.76 -8.32
CA ASN A 29 -3.34 -18.47 -9.05
C ASN A 29 -3.77 -17.00 -8.90
N SER A 30 -2.82 -16.07 -9.03
CA SER A 30 -3.02 -14.67 -8.67
C SER A 30 -2.56 -13.70 -9.75
N VAL A 31 -3.37 -12.68 -10.04
CA VAL A 31 -2.92 -11.46 -10.71
C VAL A 31 -2.21 -10.59 -9.69
N VAL A 32 -1.01 -10.09 -10.00
CA VAL A 32 -0.25 -9.19 -9.12
C VAL A 32 -0.22 -7.81 -9.73
N VAL A 33 -0.61 -6.81 -8.94
CA VAL A 33 -0.48 -5.38 -9.28
C VAL A 33 0.61 -4.80 -8.40
N GLY A 34 1.74 -4.45 -9.00
CA GLY A 34 2.88 -3.84 -8.33
C GLY A 34 2.93 -2.33 -8.52
N ARG A 35 3.26 -1.61 -7.45
CA ARG A 35 3.42 -0.16 -7.43
C ARG A 35 4.80 0.25 -6.94
N GLN A 36 5.47 1.11 -7.71
CA GLN A 36 6.74 1.71 -7.34
C GLN A 36 6.59 2.62 -6.12
N GLY A 37 7.56 2.54 -5.20
CA GLY A 37 7.76 3.53 -4.14
C GLY A 37 8.49 4.77 -4.65
N THR A 38 8.83 5.67 -3.73
CA THR A 38 9.72 6.79 -4.05
C THR A 38 11.16 6.31 -4.06
N ASP A 39 12.00 6.98 -4.86
CA ASP A 39 13.45 6.96 -4.72
C ASP A 39 13.87 7.16 -3.24
N PRO A 40 14.66 6.23 -2.65
CA PRO A 40 15.18 6.33 -1.29
C PRO A 40 15.79 7.68 -0.94
N ASP A 41 16.55 8.28 -1.87
CA ASP A 41 17.26 9.54 -1.64
C ASP A 41 16.32 10.74 -1.55
N ARG A 42 15.05 10.57 -1.95
CA ARG A 42 14.03 11.63 -1.89
C ARG A 42 13.05 11.48 -0.74
N ILE A 43 13.17 10.44 0.09
CA ILE A 43 12.20 10.22 1.16
C ILE A 43 12.26 11.36 2.19
N GLU A 44 13.47 11.81 2.58
CA GLU A 44 13.62 12.95 3.50
C GLU A 44 12.91 14.21 2.98
N ALA A 45 13.15 14.56 1.72
CA ALA A 45 12.54 15.72 1.08
C ALA A 45 11.00 15.63 1.07
N ILE A 46 10.45 14.44 0.80
CA ILE A 46 8.99 14.23 0.87
C ILE A 46 8.48 14.44 2.30
N LEU A 47 9.22 14.01 3.32
CA LEU A 47 8.82 14.16 4.71
C LEU A 47 8.83 15.62 5.17
N THR A 48 9.81 16.41 4.73
CA THR A 48 9.94 17.83 5.11
C THR A 48 8.95 18.72 4.37
N ASP A 49 8.64 18.42 3.11
CA ASP A 49 7.77 19.22 2.25
C ASP A 49 6.30 18.75 2.28
N ALA A 50 5.97 17.79 3.14
CA ALA A 50 4.69 17.11 3.12
C ALA A 50 3.49 18.00 3.46
N ALA A 51 2.81 18.50 2.43
CA ALA A 51 1.44 19.01 2.56
C ALA A 51 0.46 17.83 2.66
N PHE A 52 0.16 17.40 3.89
CA PHE A 52 -0.79 16.31 4.18
C PHE A 52 -2.24 16.75 4.04
N LEU A 53 -2.68 16.94 2.79
CA LEU A 53 -4.01 17.45 2.49
C LEU A 53 -5.00 16.31 2.19
N PRO A 54 -6.04 16.12 3.03
CA PRO A 54 -7.11 15.17 2.74
C PRO A 54 -8.08 15.75 1.69
N VAL A 55 -8.54 14.90 0.78
CA VAL A 55 -9.62 15.20 -0.18
C VAL A 55 -10.64 14.08 -0.18
N LEU A 56 -11.90 14.40 -0.48
CA LEU A 56 -12.97 13.41 -0.56
C LEU A 56 -12.64 12.36 -1.62
N LEU A 57 -12.93 11.08 -1.32
CA LEU A 57 -12.85 10.05 -2.33
C LEU A 57 -13.80 10.38 -3.50
N PRO A 58 -13.45 10.09 -4.75
CA PRO A 58 -14.31 10.35 -5.89
C PRO A 58 -15.32 9.19 -6.07
N ARG A 59 -16.61 9.50 -6.23
CA ARG A 59 -17.71 8.49 -6.20
C ARG A 59 -17.71 7.58 -7.43
N ASP A 60 -17.25 8.09 -8.56
CA ASP A 60 -17.09 7.39 -9.84
C ASP A 60 -16.02 6.30 -9.76
N GLN A 61 -14.90 6.55 -9.08
CA GLN A 61 -13.87 5.53 -8.88
C GLN A 61 -14.20 4.60 -7.71
N PHE A 62 -14.77 5.12 -6.62
CA PHE A 62 -15.07 4.38 -5.40
C PHE A 62 -16.59 4.35 -5.13
N PRO A 63 -17.36 3.56 -5.91
CA PRO A 63 -18.81 3.48 -5.74
C PRO A 63 -19.16 2.94 -4.35
N GLY A 64 -20.20 3.51 -3.73
CA GLY A 64 -20.66 3.10 -2.40
C GLY A 64 -19.75 3.55 -1.24
N ARG A 65 -18.78 4.44 -1.48
CA ARG A 65 -17.98 5.04 -0.41
C ARG A 65 -18.84 5.80 0.61
N PRO A 66 -18.43 5.85 1.89
CA PRO A 66 -19.02 6.77 2.86
C PRO A 66 -18.87 8.24 2.45
N LEU A 67 -19.80 9.10 2.88
CA LEU A 67 -19.87 10.51 2.46
C LEU A 67 -18.58 11.29 2.79
N LEU A 68 -18.04 11.06 3.99
CA LEU A 68 -16.90 11.78 4.55
C LEU A 68 -15.57 11.00 4.47
N ALA A 69 -15.53 9.92 3.68
CA ALA A 69 -14.28 9.21 3.43
C ALA A 69 -13.31 10.13 2.64
N THR A 70 -12.12 10.34 3.18
CA THR A 70 -11.06 11.15 2.55
C THR A 70 -9.77 10.37 2.40
N ALA A 71 -9.00 10.69 1.36
CA ALA A 71 -7.64 10.18 1.13
C ALA A 71 -6.67 11.35 0.89
N HIS A 72 -5.38 11.10 1.04
CA HIS A 72 -4.34 12.06 0.72
C HIS A 72 -4.41 12.46 -0.77
N VAL A 73 -4.42 13.76 -1.04
CA VAL A 73 -4.61 14.30 -2.40
C VAL A 73 -3.58 13.78 -3.40
N GLY A 74 -2.30 13.72 -3.01
CA GLY A 74 -1.23 13.24 -3.88
C GLY A 74 -1.36 11.75 -4.22
N PHE A 75 -1.75 10.93 -3.24
CA PHE A 75 -1.90 9.49 -3.44
C PHE A 75 -3.10 9.20 -4.34
N LEU A 76 -4.23 9.87 -4.09
CA LEU A 76 -5.43 9.72 -4.89
C LEU A 76 -5.22 10.19 -6.34
N ALA A 77 -4.53 11.33 -6.54
CA ALA A 77 -4.21 11.82 -7.87
C ALA A 77 -3.29 10.86 -8.63
N SER A 78 -2.26 10.31 -7.97
CA SER A 78 -1.35 9.32 -8.56
C SER A 78 -2.06 8.01 -8.89
N HIS A 79 -2.94 7.53 -8.02
CA HIS A 79 -3.80 6.38 -8.30
C HIS A 79 -4.65 6.61 -9.55
N THR A 80 -5.38 7.74 -9.59
CA THR A 80 -6.30 8.10 -10.68
C THR A 80 -5.62 8.06 -12.05
N ARG A 81 -4.36 8.52 -12.17
CA ARG A 81 -3.63 8.57 -13.45
C ARG A 81 -3.39 7.20 -14.10
N SER A 82 -3.48 6.11 -13.35
CA SER A 82 -3.14 4.76 -13.82
C SER A 82 -4.23 3.71 -13.52
N ALA A 83 -5.27 4.07 -12.77
CA ALA A 83 -6.30 3.15 -12.31
C ALA A 83 -7.05 2.44 -13.45
N ALA A 84 -7.41 3.17 -14.51
CA ALA A 84 -8.14 2.59 -15.66
C ALA A 84 -7.28 1.57 -16.44
N ASP A 85 -6.00 1.89 -16.68
CA ASP A 85 -5.07 1.01 -17.36
C ASP A 85 -4.79 -0.27 -16.55
N ILE A 86 -4.61 -0.13 -15.24
CA ILE A 86 -4.44 -1.25 -14.31
C ILE A 86 -5.70 -2.13 -14.32
N LEU A 87 -6.90 -1.54 -14.20
CA LEU A 87 -8.16 -2.30 -14.21
C LEU A 87 -8.33 -3.09 -15.52
N SER A 88 -8.02 -2.47 -16.66
CA SER A 88 -8.10 -3.15 -17.95
C SER A 88 -7.15 -4.35 -17.99
N ALA A 89 -5.88 -4.16 -17.61
CA ALA A 89 -4.90 -5.24 -17.60
C ALA A 89 -5.27 -6.36 -16.63
N VAL A 90 -5.80 -6.03 -15.44
CA VAL A 90 -6.27 -7.02 -14.48
C VAL A 90 -7.42 -7.85 -15.07
N LYS A 91 -8.42 -7.20 -15.69
CA LYS A 91 -9.54 -7.90 -16.35
C LYS A 91 -9.06 -8.87 -17.43
N ASP A 92 -8.09 -8.45 -18.24
CA ASP A 92 -7.51 -9.30 -19.27
C ASP A 92 -6.83 -10.54 -18.68
N VAL A 93 -5.98 -10.38 -17.66
CA VAL A 93 -5.28 -11.52 -17.04
C VAL A 93 -6.27 -12.46 -16.34
N LEU A 94 -7.27 -11.91 -15.63
CA LEU A 94 -8.34 -12.71 -15.02
C LEU A 94 -9.02 -13.61 -16.07
N ALA A 95 -9.39 -13.05 -17.22
CA ALA A 95 -10.06 -13.76 -18.30
C ALA A 95 -9.14 -14.80 -18.97
N GLN A 96 -7.92 -14.40 -19.34
CA GLN A 96 -6.99 -15.26 -20.10
C GLN A 96 -6.42 -16.40 -19.26
N ARG A 97 -6.17 -16.17 -17.97
CA ARG A 97 -5.52 -17.14 -17.07
C ARG A 97 -6.50 -17.85 -16.13
N LYS A 98 -7.80 -17.50 -16.18
CA LYS A 98 -8.82 -17.97 -15.23
C LYS A 98 -8.40 -17.74 -13.78
N ALA A 99 -7.73 -16.61 -13.55
CA ALA A 99 -7.21 -16.25 -12.25
C ALA A 99 -8.36 -15.93 -11.29
N THR A 100 -8.23 -16.33 -10.04
CA THR A 100 -9.30 -16.16 -9.01
C THR A 100 -8.91 -15.20 -7.90
N LYS A 101 -7.66 -14.72 -7.91
CA LYS A 101 -7.11 -13.86 -6.87
C LYS A 101 -6.39 -12.67 -7.48
N ILE A 102 -6.39 -11.59 -6.73
CA ILE A 102 -5.63 -10.38 -7.02
C ILE A 102 -4.80 -10.05 -5.78
N VAL A 103 -3.53 -9.73 -5.98
CA VAL A 103 -2.63 -9.21 -4.95
C VAL A 103 -2.19 -7.82 -5.38
N THR A 104 -2.51 -6.80 -4.59
CA THR A 104 -1.89 -5.48 -4.76
C THR A 104 -0.70 -5.35 -3.82
N VAL A 105 0.43 -4.89 -4.35
CA VAL A 105 1.68 -4.80 -3.62
C VAL A 105 2.43 -3.51 -3.91
N GLY A 106 3.06 -2.94 -2.89
CA GLY A 106 3.92 -1.79 -3.05
C GLY A 106 4.62 -1.42 -1.75
N GLN A 107 5.72 -0.68 -1.90
CA GLN A 107 6.52 -0.16 -0.79
C GLN A 107 6.44 1.37 -0.76
N SER A 108 6.50 1.98 0.43
CA SER A 108 6.46 3.45 0.58
C SER A 108 5.22 4.07 -0.06
N LEU A 109 5.37 5.11 -0.89
CA LEU A 109 4.35 5.65 -1.79
C LEU A 109 3.58 4.56 -2.55
N GLY A 110 4.29 3.56 -3.07
CA GLY A 110 3.68 2.44 -3.78
C GLY A 110 2.76 1.62 -2.90
N GLY A 111 3.02 1.51 -1.60
CA GLY A 111 2.13 0.85 -0.65
C GLY A 111 0.83 1.63 -0.41
N ALA A 112 0.89 2.97 -0.42
CA ALA A 112 -0.31 3.80 -0.39
C ALA A 112 -1.17 3.58 -1.65
N LEU A 113 -0.51 3.55 -2.82
CA LEU A 113 -1.18 3.28 -4.10
C LEU A 113 -1.74 1.87 -4.16
N ALA A 114 -1.03 0.85 -3.66
CA ALA A 114 -1.50 -0.52 -3.61
C ALA A 114 -2.75 -0.68 -2.72
N THR A 115 -2.86 0.11 -1.64
CA THR A 115 -4.07 0.15 -0.80
C THR A 115 -5.26 0.73 -1.56
N LEU A 116 -5.06 1.84 -2.29
CA LEU A 116 -6.08 2.44 -3.15
C LEU A 116 -6.49 1.51 -4.30
N ASP A 117 -5.51 0.90 -4.98
CA ASP A 117 -5.73 -0.06 -6.06
C ASP A 117 -6.53 -1.27 -5.56
N GLY A 118 -6.21 -1.80 -4.37
CA GLY A 118 -6.91 -2.95 -3.80
C GLY A 118 -8.39 -2.66 -3.52
N LEU A 119 -8.68 -1.51 -2.88
CA LEU A 119 -10.06 -1.08 -2.68
C LEU A 119 -10.76 -0.84 -4.03
N TYR A 120 -10.12 -0.13 -4.95
CA TYR A 120 -10.67 0.19 -6.27
C TYR A 120 -11.04 -1.08 -7.05
N LEU A 121 -10.11 -2.03 -7.17
CA LEU A 121 -10.33 -3.29 -7.88
C LEU A 121 -11.45 -4.10 -7.22
N GLN A 122 -11.51 -4.17 -5.89
CA GLN A 122 -12.57 -4.85 -5.16
C GLN A 122 -13.96 -4.25 -5.46
N LEU A 123 -14.06 -2.93 -5.58
CA LEU A 123 -15.32 -2.25 -5.89
C LEU A 123 -15.72 -2.41 -7.36
N GLN A 124 -14.76 -2.37 -8.28
CA GLN A 124 -15.02 -2.45 -9.73
C GLN A 124 -15.27 -3.88 -10.23
N LEU A 125 -14.69 -4.89 -9.56
CA LEU A 125 -14.80 -6.29 -9.94
C LEU A 125 -15.79 -7.08 -9.08
N GLY A 126 -16.20 -6.52 -7.94
CA GLY A 126 -17.09 -7.19 -7.00
C GLY A 126 -16.53 -8.56 -6.58
N GLY A 127 -17.32 -9.62 -6.77
CA GLY A 127 -16.96 -10.99 -6.40
C GLY A 127 -16.14 -11.75 -7.46
N ALA A 128 -15.71 -11.13 -8.56
CA ALA A 128 -15.04 -11.84 -9.66
C ALA A 128 -13.68 -12.45 -9.26
N ALA A 129 -13.00 -11.86 -8.28
CA ALA A 129 -11.74 -12.36 -7.73
C ALA A 129 -11.58 -11.94 -6.26
N LYS A 130 -10.88 -12.75 -5.46
CA LYS A 130 -10.50 -12.38 -4.10
C LYS A 130 -9.35 -11.39 -4.14
N VAL A 131 -9.59 -10.16 -3.69
CA VAL A 131 -8.54 -9.12 -3.58
C VAL A 131 -7.82 -9.23 -2.24
N THR A 132 -6.50 -9.11 -2.28
CA THR A 132 -5.63 -9.04 -1.10
C THR A 132 -4.69 -7.85 -1.24
N ILE A 133 -4.40 -7.17 -0.13
CA ILE A 133 -3.49 -6.02 -0.09
C ILE A 133 -2.26 -6.41 0.73
N ARG A 134 -1.06 -6.19 0.18
CA ARG A 134 0.24 -6.45 0.82
C ARG A 134 1.12 -5.22 0.70
N THR A 135 1.35 -4.51 1.79
CA THR A 135 2.16 -3.28 1.73
C THR A 135 3.41 -3.38 2.59
N LEU A 136 4.48 -2.71 2.18
CA LEU A 136 5.76 -2.64 2.91
C LEU A 136 6.05 -1.17 3.25
N GLY A 137 6.19 -0.82 4.52
CA GLY A 137 6.52 0.56 4.92
C GLY A 137 5.53 1.62 4.39
N ALA A 138 4.24 1.27 4.25
CA ALA A 138 3.27 2.18 3.62
C ALA A 138 2.80 3.28 4.58
N PRO A 139 2.69 4.54 4.11
CA PRO A 139 2.10 5.63 4.89
C PRO A 139 0.58 5.45 5.05
N ARG A 140 -0.01 6.18 5.99
CA ARG A 140 -1.47 6.29 6.12
C ARG A 140 -2.04 6.91 4.85
N VAL A 141 -3.16 6.37 4.38
CA VAL A 141 -3.71 6.73 3.07
C VAL A 141 -4.86 7.73 3.17
N GLY A 142 -5.68 7.59 4.20
CA GLY A 142 -6.89 8.38 4.37
C GLY A 142 -7.32 8.46 5.83
N ASN A 143 -8.52 8.99 6.06
CA ASN A 143 -9.08 9.08 7.41
C ASN A 143 -9.55 7.72 7.94
N ASP A 144 -9.97 7.69 9.20
CA ASP A 144 -10.59 6.53 9.85
C ASP A 144 -11.76 5.96 9.04
N ILE A 145 -12.64 6.82 8.51
CA ILE A 145 -13.78 6.41 7.67
C ILE A 145 -13.30 5.69 6.40
N PHE A 146 -12.23 6.17 5.77
CA PHE A 146 -11.60 5.48 4.65
C PHE A 146 -11.00 4.14 5.07
N ALA A 147 -10.25 4.10 6.18
CA ALA A 147 -9.62 2.89 6.66
C ALA A 147 -10.64 1.79 7.00
N ASP A 148 -11.75 2.16 7.64
CA ASP A 148 -12.86 1.26 7.94
C ASP A 148 -13.56 0.78 6.67
N PHE A 149 -13.70 1.67 5.68
CA PHE A 149 -14.25 1.28 4.38
C PHE A 149 -13.36 0.25 3.66
N VAL A 150 -12.04 0.40 3.71
CA VAL A 150 -11.12 -0.63 3.18
C VAL A 150 -11.28 -1.94 3.95
N ASN A 151 -11.24 -1.91 5.28
CA ASN A 151 -11.39 -3.09 6.12
C ASN A 151 -12.72 -3.83 5.86
N ALA A 152 -13.80 -3.09 5.58
CA ALA A 152 -15.11 -3.66 5.31
C ALA A 152 -15.22 -4.28 3.90
N LYS A 153 -14.45 -3.79 2.93
CA LYS A 153 -14.53 -4.23 1.52
C LYS A 153 -13.47 -5.27 1.17
N VAL A 154 -12.27 -5.16 1.72
CA VAL A 154 -11.14 -6.06 1.47
C VAL A 154 -10.85 -6.84 2.74
N SER A 155 -11.17 -8.13 2.74
CA SER A 155 -11.08 -8.98 3.93
C SER A 155 -9.65 -9.42 4.30
N ASP A 156 -8.68 -9.19 3.42
CA ASP A 156 -7.30 -9.65 3.61
C ASP A 156 -6.31 -8.52 3.29
N VAL A 157 -6.00 -7.75 4.33
CA VAL A 157 -5.04 -6.64 4.32
C VAL A 157 -3.90 -6.97 5.26
N VAL A 158 -2.67 -6.92 4.76
CA VAL A 158 -1.45 -7.05 5.56
C VAL A 158 -0.55 -5.86 5.28
N ARG A 159 -0.19 -5.16 6.35
CA ARG A 159 0.78 -4.06 6.31
C ARG A 159 2.03 -4.48 7.06
N ILE A 160 3.16 -4.58 6.37
CA ILE A 160 4.45 -4.82 7.01
C ILE A 160 5.08 -3.47 7.37
N THR A 161 5.45 -3.30 8.63
CA THR A 161 6.17 -2.13 9.15
C THR A 161 7.49 -2.59 9.76
N ASN A 162 8.52 -1.76 9.67
CA ASN A 162 9.87 -2.14 10.05
C ASN A 162 10.48 -1.13 11.03
N LYS A 163 10.76 -1.60 12.24
CA LYS A 163 11.48 -0.88 13.29
C LYS A 163 10.99 0.56 13.40
N ARG A 164 11.93 1.51 13.42
CA ARG A 164 11.66 2.94 13.61
C ARG A 164 11.41 3.68 12.29
N ASP A 165 10.90 2.98 11.28
CA ASP A 165 10.49 3.59 10.01
C ASP A 165 9.41 4.65 10.25
N ILE A 166 9.71 5.89 9.83
CA ILE A 166 8.81 7.03 9.98
C ILE A 166 7.65 7.00 8.99
N VAL A 167 7.82 6.36 7.81
CA VAL A 167 6.84 6.46 6.73
C VAL A 167 5.48 5.88 7.16
N PRO A 168 5.38 4.72 7.82
CA PRO A 168 4.13 4.21 8.37
C PRO A 168 3.47 5.10 9.42
N VAL A 169 4.20 6.01 10.08
CA VAL A 169 3.61 6.91 11.07
C VAL A 169 3.20 8.25 10.48
N LEU A 170 3.19 8.39 9.15
CA LEU A 170 2.75 9.58 8.43
C LEU A 170 1.69 9.26 7.38
N PRO A 171 0.81 10.21 7.01
CA PRO A 171 0.54 11.49 7.68
C PRO A 171 0.14 11.32 9.16
N PRO A 172 0.36 12.33 10.05
CA PRO A 172 0.09 12.19 11.48
C PRO A 172 -1.38 11.92 11.84
N LEU A 173 -1.61 11.18 12.95
CA LEU A 173 -2.94 10.91 13.50
C LEU A 173 -3.73 12.18 13.83
N LEU A 174 -3.05 13.24 14.28
CA LEU A 174 -3.61 14.57 14.57
C LEU A 174 -4.37 15.16 13.35
N LEU A 175 -3.94 14.84 12.13
CA LEU A 175 -4.61 15.30 10.91
C LEU A 175 -5.79 14.41 10.49
N GLY A 176 -6.21 13.49 11.37
CA GLY A 176 -7.35 12.59 11.14
C GLY A 176 -7.03 11.38 10.25
N PHE A 177 -5.78 11.21 9.81
CA PHE A 177 -5.36 10.05 9.03
C PHE A 177 -5.26 8.81 9.92
N LYS A 178 -5.65 7.65 9.39
CA LYS A 178 -5.60 6.38 10.12
C LYS A 178 -5.24 5.23 9.19
N HIS A 179 -4.61 4.20 9.74
CA HIS A 179 -4.31 2.98 9.03
C HIS A 179 -5.49 2.03 8.99
N THR A 180 -5.49 1.16 7.99
CA THR A 180 -6.28 -0.07 8.01
C THR A 180 -5.75 -1.03 9.07
N THR A 181 -6.51 -2.08 9.37
CA THR A 181 -6.04 -3.17 10.25
C THR A 181 -5.00 -4.04 9.54
N GLY A 182 -4.42 -5.01 10.27
CA GLY A 182 -3.55 -6.03 9.66
C GLY A 182 -2.06 -5.70 9.69
N GLU A 183 -1.62 -4.86 10.64
CA GLU A 183 -0.20 -4.57 10.81
C GLU A 183 0.57 -5.79 11.34
N LYS A 184 1.68 -6.10 10.66
CA LYS A 184 2.74 -6.99 11.11
C LYS A 184 4.03 -6.19 11.22
N HIS A 185 4.52 -6.04 12.43
CA HIS A 185 5.62 -5.14 12.74
C HIS A 185 6.87 -5.93 13.14
N LEU A 186 8.01 -5.67 12.47
CA LEU A 186 9.31 -6.14 12.94
C LEU A 186 9.90 -5.07 13.87
N ASN A 187 9.96 -5.35 15.17
CA ASN A 187 10.40 -4.37 16.17
C ASN A 187 11.95 -4.24 16.23
N THR A 188 12.47 -3.30 17.02
CA THR A 188 13.92 -3.05 17.16
C THR A 188 14.71 -4.21 17.76
N ASN A 189 14.02 -5.17 18.41
CA ASN A 189 14.57 -6.42 18.91
C ASN A 189 14.50 -7.57 17.89
N ASP A 190 14.18 -7.27 16.63
CA ASP A 190 14.03 -8.24 15.53
C ASP A 190 12.93 -9.30 15.79
N VAL A 191 11.90 -8.93 16.57
CA VAL A 191 10.73 -9.77 16.86
C VAL A 191 9.53 -9.32 16.02
N TRP A 192 8.85 -10.30 15.41
CA TRP A 192 7.61 -10.07 14.67
C TRP A 192 6.40 -9.97 15.59
N ASN A 193 5.67 -8.86 15.47
CA ASN A 193 4.49 -8.57 16.25
C ASN A 193 3.25 -8.46 15.36
N SER A 194 2.14 -9.04 15.80
CA SER A 194 0.83 -8.85 15.15
C SER A 194 0.07 -7.77 15.89
N CYS A 195 0.06 -6.57 15.32
CA CYS A 195 -0.50 -5.39 15.97
C CYS A 195 -2.02 -5.36 15.79
N ALA A 196 -2.73 -5.42 16.92
CA ALA A 196 -4.19 -5.46 16.92
C ALA A 196 -4.79 -4.08 16.62
N GLY A 197 -5.87 -4.06 15.84
CA GLY A 197 -6.61 -2.83 15.51
C GLY A 197 -5.90 -1.92 14.51
N GLN A 198 -6.22 -0.63 14.58
CA GLN A 198 -5.63 0.43 13.77
C GLN A 198 -4.70 1.27 14.65
N ASP A 199 -3.51 1.59 14.15
CA ASP A 199 -2.55 2.50 14.82
C ASP A 199 -2.28 2.15 16.29
N ASN A 200 -1.93 0.89 16.54
CA ASN A 200 -1.66 0.38 17.88
C ASN A 200 -0.46 1.10 18.51
N LEU A 201 -0.67 1.75 19.65
CA LEU A 201 0.34 2.54 20.36
C LEU A 201 1.22 1.72 21.32
N SER A 202 1.13 0.38 21.28
CA SER A 202 2.07 -0.48 21.99
C SER A 202 3.52 -0.20 21.53
N PRO A 203 4.51 -0.22 22.43
CA PRO A 203 5.92 -0.10 22.08
C PRO A 203 6.42 -1.16 21.09
N SER A 204 5.66 -2.26 20.91
CA SER A 204 5.99 -3.34 19.97
C SER A 204 5.26 -3.22 18.62
N CYS A 205 4.71 -2.04 18.31
CA CYS A 205 4.01 -1.72 17.07
C CYS A 205 4.51 -0.38 16.51
N SER A 206 4.46 -0.17 15.20
CA SER A 206 5.17 0.98 14.58
C SER A 206 4.81 2.34 15.17
N ALA A 207 3.53 2.61 15.43
CA ALA A 207 3.10 3.88 15.99
C ALA A 207 3.59 4.12 17.43
N GLY A 208 3.63 3.07 18.26
CA GLY A 208 4.13 3.17 19.63
C GLY A 208 5.66 3.09 19.73
N GLU A 209 6.30 2.24 18.93
CA GLU A 209 7.76 2.08 18.90
C GLU A 209 8.43 3.39 18.47
N VAL A 210 7.97 4.01 17.39
CA VAL A 210 8.49 5.32 16.94
C VAL A 210 8.25 6.42 17.98
N LEU A 211 7.11 6.38 18.68
CA LEU A 211 6.81 7.37 19.72
C LEU A 211 7.78 7.28 20.90
N ILE A 212 8.27 6.08 21.22
CA ILE A 212 9.10 5.80 22.40
C ILE A 212 10.59 5.84 22.07
N GLU A 213 10.99 5.22 20.96
CA GLU A 213 12.39 5.02 20.57
C GLU A 213 12.87 6.02 19.49
N GLY A 214 11.98 6.90 19.05
CA GLY A 214 12.23 7.87 17.99
C GLY A 214 12.17 7.27 16.59
N ILE A 215 12.49 8.09 15.60
CA ILE A 215 12.49 7.73 14.17
C ILE A 215 13.89 7.34 13.68
N LYS A 216 13.95 6.45 12.69
CA LYS A 216 15.16 6.15 11.92
C LYS A 216 14.80 5.87 10.47
N LEU A 217 15.05 6.83 9.59
CA LEU A 217 14.62 6.74 8.20
C LEU A 217 15.23 5.55 7.44
N SER A 218 16.49 5.18 7.73
CA SER A 218 17.11 4.04 7.05
C SER A 218 16.38 2.71 7.29
N ASP A 219 15.60 2.60 8.37
CA ASP A 219 14.80 1.40 8.64
C ASP A 219 13.66 1.25 7.61
N HIS A 220 13.30 2.30 6.87
CA HIS A 220 12.34 2.23 5.78
C HIS A 220 12.76 1.30 4.63
N LEU A 221 14.07 1.11 4.44
CA LEU A 221 14.64 0.29 3.37
C LEU A 221 14.60 -1.20 3.71
N GLY A 222 14.26 -1.57 4.95
CA GLY A 222 14.17 -2.95 5.43
C GLY A 222 15.19 -3.29 6.53
N PRO A 223 15.46 -4.57 6.77
CA PRO A 223 15.00 -5.72 5.98
C PRO A 223 13.50 -6.00 6.12
N TYR A 224 12.86 -6.32 5.01
CA TYR A 224 11.51 -6.89 4.94
C TYR A 224 11.56 -8.43 4.91
N PRO A 225 10.41 -9.14 5.07
CA PRO A 225 10.37 -10.60 5.08
C PRO A 225 11.14 -11.22 3.90
N GLY A 226 11.92 -12.26 4.19
CA GLY A 226 12.81 -12.89 3.22
C GLY A 226 14.15 -12.18 3.02
N GLY A 227 14.51 -11.24 3.89
CA GLY A 227 15.77 -10.49 3.82
C GLY A 227 15.78 -9.45 2.70
N VAL A 228 14.61 -9.02 2.25
CA VAL A 228 14.47 -8.07 1.14
C VAL A 228 14.78 -6.67 1.63
N THR A 229 15.80 -6.04 1.04
CA THR A 229 16.08 -4.61 1.22
C THR A 229 15.66 -3.88 -0.05
N ILE A 230 14.87 -2.83 0.11
CA ILE A 230 14.30 -2.04 -0.99
C ILE A 230 15.03 -0.70 -1.01
N GLY A 231 15.65 -0.36 -2.14
CA GLY A 231 16.44 0.87 -2.28
C GLY A 231 17.92 0.65 -2.65
N GLN A 232 18.39 -0.60 -2.69
CA GLN A 232 19.63 -0.93 -3.38
C GLN A 232 19.32 -1.36 -4.81
N THR A 233 20.13 -0.89 -5.75
CA THR A 233 20.12 -1.26 -7.18
C THR A 233 20.10 -2.77 -7.34
N GLY A 234 18.92 -3.33 -7.57
CA GLY A 234 18.71 -4.73 -7.87
C GLY A 234 17.37 -4.85 -8.58
N CYS A 235 17.42 -4.88 -9.90
CA CYS A 235 16.29 -5.30 -10.74
C CYS A 235 15.99 -6.79 -10.51
#